data_AF-A0A7V6LE48-F1
#
_entry.id   AF-A0A7V6LE48-F1
#
_cell.length_a   1.000
_cell.length_b   1.000
_cell.length_c   1.000
_cell.angle_alpha   90.00
_cell.angle_beta   90.00
_cell.angle_gamma   90.00
#
_symmetry.space_group_name_H-M   'P 1'
#
loop_
_entity.id
_entity.type
_entity.pdbx_description
1 polymer ?
#
loop_
_entity_poly.entity_id
_entity_poly.type
_entity_poly.pdbx_seq_one_letter_code
_entity_poly.pdbx_strand_id
1 'polypeptide(L)'
;MKKNPEENGIRRDMMPGRIIADGYLGDDERNLDEIVREDLSVLAQLGVTAEALADRMQAITDLATEGFGDQVRIDSGYLAHAEEFMGFLGCPYKDGKRLDKRNTFVVKETTGERLTWSDMNIHLIRAHGFFEGKGARYRLDPHHLVTFLGLDKRPGD
;
A
#
# COMPACT_ATOMS: atom_id res chain seq x y z
N MET A 1 15.72 -8.28 -22.24
CA MET A 1 15.68 -8.88 -20.89
C MET A 1 14.95 -10.22 -20.98
N LYS A 2 15.52 -11.31 -20.44
CA LYS A 2 14.88 -12.65 -20.44
C LYS A 2 13.76 -12.63 -19.39
N LYS A 3 12.51 -12.70 -19.82
CA LYS A 3 11.33 -12.79 -18.94
C LYS A 3 11.41 -14.08 -18.12
N ASN A 4 11.45 -13.98 -16.79
CA ASN A 4 11.44 -15.12 -15.89
C ASN A 4 10.02 -15.77 -15.90
N PRO A 5 9.87 -17.10 -16.12
CA PRO A 5 8.57 -17.77 -16.06
C PRO A 5 7.78 -17.51 -14.77
N GLU A 6 8.46 -17.33 -13.64
CA GLU A 6 7.86 -17.02 -12.35
C GLU A 6 7.19 -15.64 -12.35
N GLU A 7 7.87 -14.62 -12.90
CA GLU A 7 7.36 -13.25 -13.02
C GLU A 7 6.11 -13.19 -13.90
N ASN A 8 6.07 -13.97 -15.00
CA ASN A 8 4.87 -14.07 -15.84
C ASN A 8 3.66 -14.64 -15.08
N GLY A 9 3.90 -15.60 -14.18
CA GLY A 9 2.86 -16.17 -13.33
C GLY A 9 2.30 -15.17 -12.34
N ILE A 10 3.17 -14.39 -11.70
CA ILE A 10 2.81 -13.33 -10.74
C ILE A 10 2.05 -12.22 -11.47
N ARG A 11 2.59 -11.71 -12.58
CA ARG A 11 1.95 -10.65 -13.38
C ARG A 11 0.57 -11.06 -13.87
N ARG A 12 0.40 -12.32 -14.28
CA ARG A 12 -0.92 -12.85 -14.65
C ARG A 12 -1.90 -12.78 -13.49
N ASP A 13 -1.49 -13.14 -12.28
CA ASP A 13 -2.39 -13.09 -11.11
C ASP A 13 -2.64 -11.66 -10.62
N MET A 14 -1.84 -10.69 -11.08
CA MET A 14 -2.09 -9.27 -10.87
C MET A 14 -3.04 -8.62 -11.89
N MET A 15 -3.45 -9.33 -12.95
CA MET A 15 -4.40 -8.82 -13.94
C MET A 15 -5.82 -8.67 -13.37
N PRO A 16 -6.63 -7.73 -13.90
CA PRO A 16 -8.04 -7.60 -13.55
C PRO A 16 -8.80 -8.93 -13.58
N GLY A 17 -9.66 -9.15 -12.59
CA GLY A 17 -10.53 -10.33 -12.47
C GLY A 17 -9.85 -11.61 -11.99
N ARG A 18 -8.55 -11.59 -11.68
CA ARG A 18 -7.80 -12.80 -11.23
C ARG A 18 -7.86 -13.01 -9.73
N ILE A 19 -7.58 -11.96 -8.97
CA ILE A 19 -7.69 -11.95 -7.50
C ILE A 19 -8.71 -10.88 -7.06
N ILE A 20 -8.58 -9.67 -7.62
CA ILE A 20 -9.51 -8.56 -7.44
C ILE A 20 -10.01 -8.07 -8.79
N ALA A 21 -11.17 -7.39 -8.81
CA ALA A 21 -11.81 -6.94 -10.04
C ALA A 21 -10.91 -6.03 -10.87
N ASP A 22 -10.30 -5.02 -10.24
CA ASP A 22 -9.52 -3.98 -10.93
C ASP A 22 -8.05 -4.36 -11.19
N GLY A 23 -7.57 -5.47 -10.61
CA GLY A 23 -6.15 -5.87 -10.67
C GLY A 23 -5.23 -4.90 -9.92
N TYR A 24 -3.92 -5.11 -10.07
CA TYR A 24 -2.88 -4.34 -9.35
C TYR A 24 -1.93 -3.57 -10.28
N LEU A 25 -2.15 -3.60 -11.60
CA LEU A 25 -1.20 -3.05 -12.57
C LEU A 25 -1.70 -1.80 -13.29
N GLY A 26 -3.02 -1.59 -13.35
CA GLY A 26 -3.59 -0.53 -14.18
C GLY A 26 -3.10 -0.62 -15.62
N ASP A 27 -2.62 0.52 -16.13
CA ASP A 27 -2.10 0.65 -17.50
C ASP A 27 -0.55 0.57 -17.54
N ASP A 28 0.08 0.09 -16.46
CA ASP A 28 1.53 0.06 -16.35
C ASP A 28 2.17 -1.02 -17.24
N GLU A 29 2.91 -0.55 -18.25
CA GLU A 29 3.62 -1.41 -19.20
C GLU A 29 4.98 -1.92 -18.68
N ARG A 30 5.49 -1.33 -17.58
CA ARG A 30 6.77 -1.75 -16.98
C ARG A 30 6.67 -3.17 -16.45
N ASN A 31 7.81 -3.86 -16.42
CA ASN A 31 7.93 -5.16 -15.73
C ASN A 31 7.89 -4.95 -14.20
N LEU A 32 7.66 -6.02 -13.43
CA LEU A 32 7.43 -5.88 -11.99
C LEU A 32 8.68 -5.36 -11.25
N ASP A 33 9.85 -5.87 -11.62
CA ASP A 33 11.13 -5.47 -11.03
C ASP A 33 11.40 -3.97 -11.26
N GLU A 34 11.04 -3.45 -12.42
CA GLU A 34 11.19 -2.03 -12.76
C GLU A 34 10.25 -1.14 -11.95
N ILE A 35 8.98 -1.54 -11.78
CA ILE A 35 8.04 -0.82 -10.92
C ILE A 35 8.58 -0.73 -9.49
N VAL A 36 8.93 -1.89 -8.92
CA VAL A 36 9.47 -1.99 -7.55
C VAL A 36 10.74 -1.17 -7.39
N ARG A 37 11.70 -1.31 -8.31
CA ARG A 37 12.97 -0.57 -8.25
C ARG A 37 12.75 0.94 -8.30
N GLU A 38 11.84 1.43 -9.12
CA GLU A 38 11.55 2.87 -9.19
C GLU A 38 10.89 3.39 -7.92
N ASP A 39 9.89 2.69 -7.40
CA ASP A 39 9.20 3.11 -6.18
C ASP A 39 10.14 3.04 -4.95
N LEU A 40 11.00 2.02 -4.85
CA LEU A 40 12.03 1.93 -3.80
C LEU A 40 13.11 3.03 -3.93
N SER A 41 13.44 3.46 -5.15
CA SER A 41 14.36 4.59 -5.35
C SER A 41 13.79 5.89 -4.81
N VAL A 42 12.47 6.09 -4.87
CA VAL A 42 11.80 7.25 -4.28
C VAL A 42 11.90 7.21 -2.76
N LEU A 43 11.62 6.06 -2.15
CA LEU A 43 11.75 5.90 -0.69
C LEU A 43 13.19 6.17 -0.22
N ALA A 44 14.18 5.66 -0.94
CA ALA A 44 15.59 5.88 -0.63
C ALA A 44 15.98 7.38 -0.67
N GLN A 45 15.46 8.13 -1.63
CA GLN A 45 15.67 9.59 -1.72
C GLN A 45 15.03 10.34 -0.54
N LEU A 46 13.89 9.85 -0.05
CA LEU A 46 13.18 10.41 1.11
C LEU A 46 13.76 9.95 2.46
N GLY A 47 14.71 8.99 2.44
CA GLY A 47 15.33 8.44 3.64
C GLY A 47 14.41 7.52 4.45
N VAL A 48 13.41 6.91 3.81
CA VAL A 48 12.41 6.04 4.42
C VAL A 48 12.56 4.62 3.87
N THR A 49 12.30 3.59 4.67
CA THR A 49 12.27 2.19 4.19
C THR A 49 10.83 1.73 3.98
N ALA A 50 10.63 0.72 3.13
CA ALA A 50 9.30 0.15 2.89
C ALA A 50 8.71 -0.45 4.18
N GLU A 51 9.56 -1.03 5.04
CA GLU A 51 9.16 -1.57 6.33
C GLU A 51 8.68 -0.47 7.27
N ALA A 52 9.42 0.63 7.42
CA ALA A 52 9.01 1.75 8.26
C ALA A 52 7.69 2.39 7.79
N LEU A 53 7.52 2.49 6.46
CA LEU A 53 6.28 2.98 5.87
C LEU A 53 5.10 2.05 6.18
N ALA A 54 5.28 0.75 5.97
CA ALA A 54 4.26 -0.26 6.24
C ALA A 54 3.95 -0.39 7.75
N ASP A 55 4.94 -0.22 8.63
CA ASP A 55 4.75 -0.22 10.07
C ASP A 55 3.87 0.95 10.51
N ARG A 56 4.09 2.14 9.93
CA ARG A 56 3.22 3.29 10.18
C ARG A 56 1.80 3.04 9.67
N MET A 57 1.63 2.50 8.46
CA MET A 57 0.30 2.16 7.93
C MET A 57 -0.41 1.11 8.78
N GLN A 58 0.32 0.10 9.25
CA GLN A 58 -0.21 -0.96 10.10
C GLN A 58 -0.66 -0.41 11.46
N ALA A 59 0.17 0.41 12.12
CA ALA A 59 -0.19 1.01 13.41
C ALA A 59 -1.47 1.85 13.32
N ILE A 60 -1.65 2.60 12.22
CA ILE A 60 -2.89 3.35 11.98
C ILE A 60 -4.08 2.41 11.76
N THR A 61 -3.87 1.33 11.00
CA THR A 61 -4.90 0.34 10.70
C THR A 61 -5.37 -0.38 11.96
N ASP A 62 -4.44 -0.80 12.81
CA ASP A 62 -4.73 -1.49 14.07
C ASP A 62 -5.58 -0.61 14.99
N LEU A 63 -5.17 0.66 15.19
CA LEU A 63 -5.94 1.64 15.95
C LEU A 63 -7.31 1.93 15.33
N ALA A 64 -7.40 2.03 13.99
CA ALA A 64 -8.66 2.26 13.30
C ALA A 64 -9.66 1.10 13.48
N THR A 65 -9.17 -0.13 13.55
CA THR A 65 -9.99 -1.32 13.81
C THR A 65 -10.54 -1.36 15.23
N GLU A 66 -9.81 -0.83 16.22
CA GLU A 66 -10.32 -0.69 17.61
C GLU A 66 -11.53 0.26 17.69
N GLY A 67 -11.75 1.11 16.69
CA GLY A 67 -12.92 1.97 16.56
C GLY A 67 -14.21 1.24 16.18
N PHE A 68 -14.15 -0.04 15.79
CA PHE A 68 -15.32 -0.84 15.37
C PHE A 68 -16.19 -0.17 14.29
N GLY A 69 -15.53 0.50 13.33
CA GLY A 69 -16.18 1.23 12.24
C GLY A 69 -16.41 2.72 12.51
N ASP A 70 -16.32 3.16 13.77
CA ASP A 70 -16.32 4.57 14.11
C ASP A 70 -14.96 5.22 13.83
N GLN A 71 -14.99 6.54 13.65
CA GLN A 71 -13.80 7.33 13.44
C GLN A 71 -13.03 7.52 14.75
N VAL A 72 -11.76 7.11 14.75
CA VAL A 72 -10.82 7.29 15.86
C VAL A 72 -9.78 8.34 15.52
N ARG A 73 -9.23 8.97 16.56
CA ARG A 73 -8.09 9.88 16.41
C ARG A 73 -6.78 9.12 16.51
N ILE A 74 -5.90 9.38 15.57
CA ILE A 74 -4.55 8.82 15.48
C ILE A 74 -3.57 9.96 15.77
N ASP A 75 -2.85 9.84 16.89
CA ASP A 75 -1.97 10.89 17.41
C ASP A 75 -2.69 12.25 17.47
N SER A 76 -2.01 13.35 17.15
CA SER A 76 -2.58 14.70 17.11
C SER A 76 -2.91 15.21 15.70
N GLY A 77 -2.76 14.37 14.67
CA GLY A 77 -2.73 14.86 13.27
C GLY A 77 -3.65 14.13 12.29
N TYR A 78 -4.23 12.99 12.67
CA TYR A 78 -5.04 12.20 11.76
C TYR A 78 -6.31 11.68 12.42
N LEU A 79 -7.32 11.47 11.58
CA LEU A 79 -8.50 10.67 11.92
C LEU A 79 -8.55 9.46 11.00
N ALA A 80 -8.91 8.30 11.53
CA ALA A 80 -9.02 7.08 10.76
C ALA A 80 -10.25 6.26 11.13
N HIS A 81 -10.75 5.47 10.19
CA HIS A 81 -11.69 4.37 10.48
C HIS A 81 -11.38 3.20 9.54
N ALA A 82 -11.79 2.00 9.96
CA ALA A 82 -11.64 0.78 9.17
C ALA A 82 -13.01 0.23 8.76
N GLU A 83 -13.12 -0.20 7.51
CA GLU A 83 -14.24 -0.99 7.01
C GLU A 83 -13.77 -2.40 6.68
N GLU A 84 -14.44 -3.39 7.27
CA GLU A 84 -14.13 -4.81 7.08
C GLU A 84 -15.20 -5.50 6.25
N PHE A 85 -14.75 -6.38 5.35
CA PHE A 85 -15.58 -7.17 4.45
C PHE A 85 -15.30 -8.66 4.65
N MET A 86 -16.30 -9.49 4.35
CA MET A 86 -16.17 -10.93 4.55
C MET A 86 -15.11 -11.58 3.64
N GLY A 87 -14.29 -12.43 4.27
CA GLY A 87 -13.31 -13.28 3.60
C GLY A 87 -11.91 -12.67 3.53
N PHE A 88 -11.04 -13.34 2.77
CA PHE A 88 -9.61 -13.01 2.72
C PHE A 88 -9.13 -12.85 1.28
N LEU A 89 -8.01 -12.15 1.10
CA LEU A 89 -7.27 -12.06 -0.15
C LEU A 89 -5.92 -12.75 0.00
N GLY A 90 -5.54 -13.54 -1.01
CA GLY A 90 -4.20 -14.10 -1.12
C GLY A 90 -3.26 -13.13 -1.82
N CYS A 91 -2.01 -13.05 -1.36
CA CYS A 91 -0.99 -12.20 -1.99
C CYS A 91 -0.75 -12.61 -3.47
N PRO A 92 -0.75 -11.68 -4.45
CA PRO A 92 -0.46 -11.98 -5.85
C PRO A 92 0.94 -12.56 -6.10
N TYR A 93 1.92 -12.26 -5.22
CA TYR A 93 3.26 -12.85 -5.26
C TYR A 93 3.32 -14.30 -4.76
N LYS A 94 2.22 -14.86 -4.25
CA LYS A 94 2.11 -16.26 -3.77
C LYS A 94 3.05 -16.63 -2.62
N ASP A 95 3.36 -15.67 -1.76
CA ASP A 95 4.15 -15.88 -0.54
C ASP A 95 3.38 -16.60 0.60
N GLY A 96 2.16 -17.07 0.33
CA GLY A 96 1.32 -17.78 1.29
C GLY A 96 0.56 -16.87 2.27
N LYS A 97 0.68 -15.54 2.19
CA LYS A 97 -0.09 -14.64 3.04
C LYS A 97 -1.55 -14.55 2.60
N ARG A 98 -2.43 -14.58 3.62
CA ARG A 98 -3.86 -14.33 3.52
C ARG A 98 -4.18 -13.15 4.42
N LEU A 99 -4.82 -12.14 3.86
CA LEU A 99 -5.10 -10.86 4.51
C LEU A 99 -6.58 -10.60 4.54
N ASP A 100 -7.04 -9.91 5.58
CA ASP A 100 -8.43 -9.48 5.69
C ASP A 100 -8.79 -8.55 4.54
N LYS A 101 -10.04 -8.62 4.08
CA LYS A 101 -10.58 -7.61 3.19
C LYS A 101 -10.96 -6.40 4.04
N ARG A 102 -9.99 -5.55 4.30
CA ARG A 102 -10.19 -4.32 5.06
C ARG A 102 -9.73 -3.12 4.25
N ASN A 103 -10.48 -2.02 4.34
CA ASN A 103 -10.04 -0.71 3.91
C ASN A 103 -9.87 0.19 5.14
N THR A 104 -8.72 0.85 5.24
CA THR A 104 -8.45 1.87 6.24
C THR A 104 -8.51 3.22 5.55
N PHE A 105 -9.39 4.09 6.04
CA PHE A 105 -9.55 5.45 5.54
C PHE A 105 -8.91 6.41 6.51
N VAL A 106 -8.00 7.25 6.02
CA VAL A 106 -7.23 8.18 6.86
C VAL A 106 -7.35 9.59 6.32
N VAL A 107 -7.65 10.52 7.22
CA VAL A 107 -7.74 11.95 6.95
C VAL A 107 -6.65 12.67 7.74
N LYS A 108 -5.83 13.49 7.08
CA LYS A 108 -4.91 14.41 7.74
C LYS A 108 -5.70 15.63 8.20
N GLU A 109 -5.83 15.85 9.51
CA GLU A 109 -6.70 16.89 10.07
C GLU A 109 -6.26 18.30 9.64
N THR A 110 -4.96 18.53 9.45
CA THR A 110 -4.41 19.85 9.12
C THR A 110 -4.70 20.30 7.68
N THR A 111 -4.82 19.37 6.74
CA THR A 111 -5.00 19.66 5.32
C THR A 111 -6.34 19.20 4.76
N GLY A 112 -7.06 18.32 5.47
CA GLY A 112 -8.24 17.63 4.98
C GLY A 112 -7.95 16.58 3.90
N GLU A 113 -6.67 16.33 3.62
CA GLU A 113 -6.21 15.34 2.65
C GLU A 113 -6.57 13.93 3.12
N ARG A 114 -6.85 13.04 2.15
CA ARG A 114 -7.36 11.69 2.43
C ARG A 114 -6.58 10.65 1.65
N LEU A 115 -6.27 9.55 2.32
CA LEU A 115 -5.79 8.32 1.71
C LEU A 115 -6.60 7.13 2.20
N THR A 116 -6.71 6.12 1.34
CA THR A 116 -7.29 4.83 1.68
C THR A 116 -6.31 3.76 1.26
N TRP A 117 -6.12 2.75 2.09
CA TRP A 117 -5.35 1.56 1.76
C TRP A 117 -6.01 0.31 2.32
N SER A 118 -5.64 -0.83 1.77
CA SER A 118 -6.02 -2.14 2.30
C SER A 118 -4.87 -2.82 3.03
N ASP A 119 -5.19 -3.86 3.80
CA ASP A 119 -4.18 -4.77 4.37
C ASP A 119 -3.26 -5.34 3.28
N MET A 120 -3.80 -5.60 2.08
CA MET A 120 -3.03 -6.04 0.91
C MET A 120 -1.99 -5.00 0.49
N ASN A 121 -2.34 -3.70 0.48
CA ASN A 121 -1.37 -2.66 0.16
C ASN A 121 -0.22 -2.63 1.18
N ILE A 122 -0.52 -2.72 2.48
CA ILE A 122 0.50 -2.75 3.54
C ILE A 122 1.46 -3.93 3.33
N HIS A 123 0.91 -5.11 3.06
CA HIS A 123 1.72 -6.31 2.84
C HIS A 123 2.56 -6.24 1.57
N LEU A 124 2.00 -5.77 0.45
CA LEU A 124 2.72 -5.61 -0.82
C LEU A 124 3.89 -4.63 -0.68
N ILE A 125 3.70 -3.54 0.05
CA ILE A 125 4.77 -2.59 0.36
C ILE A 125 5.83 -3.26 1.25
N ARG A 126 5.42 -3.87 2.37
CA ARG A 126 6.35 -4.45 3.36
C ARG A 126 7.18 -5.60 2.78
N ALA A 127 6.54 -6.53 2.10
CA ALA A 127 7.19 -7.79 1.69
C ALA A 127 7.80 -7.72 0.29
N HIS A 128 7.28 -6.85 -0.59
CA HIS A 128 7.64 -6.84 -2.01
C HIS A 128 8.10 -5.47 -2.53
N GLY A 129 8.04 -4.42 -1.70
CA GLY A 129 8.33 -3.05 -2.16
C GLY A 129 7.40 -2.57 -3.27
N PHE A 130 6.23 -3.18 -3.39
CA PHE A 130 5.33 -3.00 -4.53
C PHE A 130 4.15 -2.10 -4.17
N PHE A 131 4.05 -0.96 -4.85
CA PHE A 131 3.04 0.08 -4.60
C PHE A 131 1.89 0.04 -5.62
N GLU A 132 1.73 -1.08 -6.34
CA GLU A 132 0.88 -1.26 -7.52
C GLU A 132 1.35 -0.49 -8.76
N GLY A 133 0.90 -0.89 -9.95
CA GLY A 133 1.26 -0.23 -11.21
C GLY A 133 0.59 1.14 -11.38
N LYS A 134 1.19 2.01 -12.20
CA LYS A 134 0.60 3.29 -12.59
C LYS A 134 -0.78 3.08 -13.23
N GLY A 135 -1.74 3.90 -12.81
CA GLY A 135 -3.14 3.77 -13.24
C GLY A 135 -3.93 2.68 -12.51
N ALA A 136 -3.31 1.87 -11.64
CA ALA A 136 -4.05 0.96 -10.77
C ALA A 136 -4.91 1.77 -9.80
N ARG A 137 -6.15 1.32 -9.59
CA ARG A 137 -7.15 2.04 -8.78
C ARG A 137 -6.70 2.29 -7.35
N TYR A 138 -5.92 1.37 -6.79
CA TYR A 138 -5.47 1.40 -5.39
C TYR A 138 -3.96 1.69 -5.28
N ARG A 139 -3.31 2.17 -6.34
CA ARG A 139 -1.91 2.58 -6.29
C ARG A 139 -1.72 3.67 -5.23
N LEU A 140 -0.75 3.42 -4.35
CA LEU A 140 -0.28 4.39 -3.37
C LEU A 140 1.03 4.97 -3.89
N ASP A 141 1.01 6.19 -4.41
CA ASP A 141 2.25 6.82 -4.86
C ASP A 141 3.24 6.94 -3.68
N PRO A 142 4.49 6.44 -3.78
CA PRO A 142 5.40 6.35 -2.65
C PRO A 142 5.79 7.72 -2.09
N HIS A 143 5.99 8.72 -2.94
CA HIS A 143 6.31 10.08 -2.49
C HIS A 143 5.13 10.69 -1.75
N HIS A 144 3.94 10.57 -2.35
CA HIS A 144 2.71 11.07 -1.76
C HIS A 144 2.41 10.41 -0.41
N LEU A 145 2.53 9.08 -0.32
CA LEU A 145 2.26 8.35 0.92
C LEU A 145 3.24 8.70 2.04
N VAL A 146 4.54 8.83 1.74
CA VAL A 146 5.54 9.27 2.73
C VAL A 146 5.24 10.69 3.23
N THR A 147 4.96 11.62 2.32
CA THR A 147 4.59 13.01 2.66
C THR A 147 3.28 13.06 3.45
N PHE A 148 2.30 12.24 3.07
CA PHE A 148 1.03 12.13 3.75
C PHE A 148 1.23 11.66 5.18
N LEU A 149 2.08 10.66 5.43
CA LEU A 149 2.34 10.12 6.76
C LEU A 149 3.37 10.93 7.55
N GLY A 150 4.04 11.91 6.94
CA GLY A 150 5.04 12.78 7.58
C GLY A 150 6.29 12.03 8.00
N LEU A 151 6.74 11.08 7.17
CA LEU A 151 7.91 10.23 7.42
C LEU A 151 9.18 10.72 6.70
N ASP A 152 9.07 11.69 5.81
CA ASP A 152 10.22 12.29 5.13
C ASP A 152 11.14 13.00 6.14
N LYS A 153 12.45 12.88 5.91
CA LYS A 153 13.42 13.64 6.69
C LYS A 153 13.20 15.14 6.46
N ARG A 154 12.94 15.89 7.53
CA ARG A 154 12.92 17.35 7.43
C ARG A 154 14.37 17.86 7.33
N PRO A 155 14.62 19.00 6.68
CA PRO A 155 15.92 19.65 6.80
C PRO A 155 16.16 20.01 8.28
N GLY A 156 17.04 19.25 8.95
CA GLY A 156 17.37 19.43 10.37
C GLY A 156 17.46 18.16 11.22
N ASP A 157 17.04 16.99 10.70
CA ASP A 157 17.18 15.67 11.35
C ASP A 157 18.48 14.93 10.97
#